data_AF-E2A2B7-F1
#
_entry.id   AF-E2A2B7-F1
#
_cell.length_a   1.000
_cell.length_b   1.000
_cell.length_c   1.000
_cell.angle_alpha   90.00
_cell.angle_beta   90.00
_cell.angle_gamma   90.00
#
_symmetry.space_group_name_H-M   'P 1'
#
loop_
_entity.id
_entity.type
_entity.pdbx_description
1 polymer ?
#
loop_
_entity_poly.entity_id
_entity_poly.type
_entity_poly.pdbx_seq_one_letter_code
_entity_poly.pdbx_strand_id
1 'polypeptide(L)' 'SNHSVITKHRLESGHEFDWLKPEILHSETYVRKREIAEMFFIKRSDNLINLQTDTDNLNNIY' A
#
# COMPACT_ATOMS: atom_id res chain seq x y z
N SER A 1 22.50 9.76 -1.31
CA SER A 1 21.78 9.69 -2.60
C SER A 1 20.35 10.15 -2.37
N ASN A 2 19.84 11.09 -3.15
CA ASN A 2 18.42 11.50 -3.09
C ASN A 2 17.59 10.56 -3.98
N HIS A 3 17.37 9.34 -3.52
CA HIS A 3 16.47 8.39 -4.20
C HIS A 3 15.01 8.80 -3.97
N SER A 4 14.17 8.62 -4.99
CA SER A 4 12.70 8.66 -4.79
C SER A 4 12.26 7.51 -3.89
N VAL A 5 11.07 7.62 -3.30
CA VAL A 5 10.46 6.55 -2.48
C VAL A 5 10.41 5.23 -3.25
N ILE A 6 10.05 5.27 -4.53
CA ILE A 6 10.01 4.09 -5.41
C ILE A 6 11.39 3.47 -5.58
N THR A 7 12.40 4.27 -5.95
CA THR A 7 13.76 3.75 -6.15
C THR A 7 14.32 3.16 -4.87
N LYS A 8 14.10 3.82 -3.72
CA LYS A 8 14.51 3.33 -2.41
C LYS A 8 13.86 1.97 -2.10
N HIS A 9 12.54 1.86 -2.26
CA HIS A 9 11.80 0.61 -2.02
C HIS A 9 12.33 -0.54 -2.85
N ARG A 10 12.55 -0.33 -4.16
CA ARG A 10 13.08 -1.37 -5.06
C ARG A 10 14.45 -1.86 -4.63
N LEU A 11 15.34 -0.94 -4.23
CA LEU A 11 16.70 -1.27 -3.78
C LEU A 11 16.72 -2.00 -2.43
N GLU A 12 15.85 -1.62 -1.49
CA GLU A 12 15.83 -2.19 -0.13
C GLU A 12 15.05 -3.51 -0.04
N SER A 13 13.95 -3.64 -0.78
CA SER A 13 13.08 -4.84 -0.75
C SER A 13 13.35 -5.84 -1.87
N GLY A 14 14.13 -5.48 -2.89
CA GLY A 14 14.30 -6.29 -4.10
C GLY A 14 13.02 -6.42 -4.94
N HIS A 15 12.01 -5.60 -4.68
CA HIS A 15 10.72 -5.63 -5.37
C HIS A 15 10.80 -4.94 -6.74
N GLU A 16 10.28 -5.59 -7.78
CA GLU A 16 10.06 -5.01 -9.11
C GLU A 16 8.57 -4.89 -9.40
N PHE A 17 8.15 -3.74 -9.92
CA PHE A 17 6.74 -3.45 -10.17
C PHE A 17 6.32 -3.90 -11.58
N ASP A 18 5.31 -4.78 -11.66
CA ASP A 18 4.64 -5.09 -12.93
C ASP A 18 3.51 -4.07 -13.19
N TRP A 19 3.86 -3.00 -13.90
CA TRP A 19 2.90 -1.97 -14.30
C TRP A 19 1.95 -2.40 -15.43
N LEU A 20 2.27 -3.49 -16.14
CA LEU A 20 1.49 -3.96 -17.29
C LEU A 20 0.37 -4.91 -16.85
N LYS A 21 0.56 -5.62 -15.74
CA LYS A 21 -0.40 -6.60 -15.20
C LYS A 21 -0.60 -6.43 -13.70
N PRO A 22 -1.15 -5.30 -13.23
CA PRO A 22 -1.47 -5.14 -11.83
C PRO A 22 -2.53 -6.15 -11.40
N GLU A 23 -2.32 -6.80 -10.26
CA GLU A 23 -3.32 -7.66 -9.62
C GLU A 23 -4.38 -6.79 -8.92
N ILE A 24 -5.66 -7.03 -9.24
CA ILE A 24 -6.78 -6.35 -8.57
C ILE A 24 -7.19 -7.16 -7.34
N LEU A 25 -6.72 -6.74 -6.17
CA LEU A 25 -6.99 -7.41 -4.89
C LEU A 25 -8.45 -7.28 -4.43
N HIS A 26 -9.09 -6.17 -4.76
CA HIS A 26 -10.47 -5.89 -4.39
C HIS A 26 -11.12 -4.89 -5.34
N SER A 27 -12.42 -5.08 -5.60
CA SER A 27 -13.25 -4.16 -6.38
C SER A 27 -14.56 -3.89 -5.66
N GLU A 28 -14.89 -2.62 -5.48
CA GLU A 28 -16.11 -2.20 -4.80
C GLU A 28 -16.63 -0.92 -5.46
N THR A 29 -17.94 -0.86 -5.70
CA THR A 29 -18.61 0.25 -6.38
C THR A 29 -18.89 1.41 -5.42
N TYR A 30 -19.11 1.11 -4.15
CA TYR A 30 -19.37 2.13 -3.13
C TYR A 30 -18.06 2.70 -2.57
N VAL A 31 -17.83 3.99 -2.80
CA VAL A 31 -16.59 4.70 -2.41
C VAL A 31 -16.20 4.46 -0.95
N ARG A 32 -17.12 4.66 0.00
CA ARG A 32 -16.81 4.50 1.43
C ARG A 32 -16.39 3.07 1.80
N LYS A 33 -16.98 2.05 1.16
CA LYS A 33 -16.60 0.66 1.41
C LYS A 33 -15.24 0.35 0.79
N ARG A 34 -14.98 0.89 -0.41
CA ARG A 34 -13.70 0.78 -1.09
C ARG A 34 -12.56 1.41 -0.27
N GLU A 35 -12.77 2.60 0.28
CA GLU A 35 -11.79 3.28 1.15
C GLU A 35 -11.45 2.44 2.40
N ILE A 36 -12.47 1.87 3.05
CA ILE A 36 -12.27 0.98 4.20
C ILE A 36 -11.47 -0.27 3.79
N ALA A 37 -11.85 -0.91 2.68
CA ALA A 37 -11.14 -2.08 2.17
C ALA A 37 -9.69 -1.76 1.81
N GLU A 38 -9.43 -0.64 1.12
CA GLU A 38 -8.09 -0.16 0.78
C GLU A 38 -7.22 -0.02 2.04
N MET A 39 -7.74 0.56 3.13
CA MET A 39 -7.01 0.65 4.42
C MET A 39 -6.64 -0.72 4.99
N PHE A 40 -7.56 -1.69 4.97
CA PHE A 40 -7.27 -3.05 5.44
C PHE A 40 -6.16 -3.73 4.62
N PHE A 41 -6.19 -3.60 3.29
CA PHE A 41 -5.14 -4.18 2.43
C PHE A 41 -3.78 -3.51 2.64
N ILE A 42 -3.78 -2.19 2.80
CA ILE A 42 -2.58 -1.41 3.09
C ILE A 42 -1.99 -1.81 4.46
N LYS A 43 -2.80 -1.96 5.51
CA LYS A 43 -2.29 -2.37 6.84
C LYS A 43 -1.81 -3.82 6.92
N ARG A 44 -2.39 -4.72 6.12
CA ARG A 44 -2.04 -6.16 6.15
C ARG A 44 -0.78 -6.50 5.36
N SER A 45 -0.32 -5.61 4.47
CA SER A 45 0.83 -5.91 3.61
C SER A 45 2.14 -5.70 4.36
N ASP A 46 3.11 -6.60 4.21
CA ASP A 46 4.39 -6.53 4.91
C ASP A 46 5.43 -5.66 4.19
N ASN A 47 5.29 -5.46 2.87
CA ASN A 47 6.28 -4.80 2.01
C ASN A 47 5.75 -3.51 1.39
N LEU A 48 5.40 -2.57 2.26
CA LEU A 48 4.70 -1.34 1.89
C LEU A 48 5.65 -0.27 1.38
N ILE A 49 5.29 0.31 0.24
CA ILE A 49 5.95 1.50 -0.30
C ILE A 49 5.38 2.81 0.29
N ASN A 50 4.11 2.79 0.69
CA ASN A 50 3.43 3.96 1.22
C ASN A 50 3.81 4.19 2.68
N LEU A 51 4.18 5.43 3.02
CA LEU A 51 4.31 5.87 4.39
C LEU A 51 2.91 5.93 5.02
N GLN A 52 2.68 5.18 6.10
CA GLN A 52 1.36 5.03 6.74
C GLN A 52 1.18 5.89 8.00
N THR A 53 1.93 6.98 8.13
CA THR A 53 1.92 7.83 9.32
C THR A 53 0.55 8.44 9.62
N ASP A 54 -0.29 8.56 8.60
CA ASP A 54 -1.69 8.97 8.70
C ASP A 54 -2.57 7.93 9.42
N THR A 55 -2.11 6.68 9.51
CA THR A 55 -2.81 5.58 10.18
C THR A 55 -2.21 5.20 11.55
N ASP A 56 -1.09 5.79 11.96
CA ASP A 56 -0.39 5.44 13.22
C ASP A 56 -1.27 5.64 14.47
N ASN A 57 -2.22 6.58 14.41
CA ASN A 57 -3.15 6.86 15.51
C ASN A 57 -4.48 6.08 15.41
N LEU A 58 -4.65 5.24 14.37
CA LEU A 58 -5.81 4.36 14.24
C LEU A 58 -5.62 3.11 15.07
N ASN A 59 -6.66 2.69 15.79
CA ASN A 59 -6.62 1.50 16.61
C ASN A 59 -6.27 0.25 15.77
N ASN A 60 -5.40 -0.61 16.30
CA ASN A 60 -4.93 -1.85 15.65
C ASN A 60 -6.04 -2.86 15.29
N ILE A 61 -7.26 -2.70 15.80
CA ILE A 61 -8.42 -3.51 15.37
C ILE A 61 -8.94 -3.15 13.98
N TYR A 62 -8.48 -2.02 13.41
CA TYR A 62 -8.70 -1.59 12.03
C TYR A 62 -7.42 -1.76 11.22
#